data_AF-A0A7V2TTD5-F1
#
_entry.id   AF-A0A7V2TTD5-F1
#
_cell.length_a   1.000
_cell.length_b   1.000
_cell.length_c   1.000
_cell.angle_alpha   90.00
_cell.angle_beta   90.00
_cell.angle_gamma   90.00
#
_symmetry.space_group_name_H-M   'P 1'
#
loop_
_entity.id
_entity.type
_entity.pdbx_description
1 polymer ?
#
loop_
_entity_poly.entity_id
_entity_poly.type
_entity_poly.pdbx_seq_one_letter_code
_entity_poly.pdbx_strand_id
1 'polypeptide(L)' 'MTIKSRIRTIPNYPKKGIMFRDITTLIKDPVGFRLVIDNFTQRYIQGYIQVDLIVGIEARGFIIGGALSYTLGKG' A
#
# COMPACT_ATOMS: atom_id res chain seq x y z
N MET A 1 13.01 1.40 -11.29
CA MET A 1 12.25 2.49 -10.63
C MET A 1 11.77 2.00 -9.28
N THR A 2 11.78 2.85 -8.25
CA THR A 2 11.41 2.46 -6.88
C THR A 2 9.95 2.79 -6.59
N ILE A 3 9.32 2.12 -5.62
CA ILE A 3 7.96 2.49 -5.15
C ILE A 3 7.93 3.95 -4.70
N LYS A 4 9.00 4.42 -4.04
CA LYS A 4 9.12 5.79 -3.52
C LYS A 4 9.06 6.85 -4.61
N SER A 5 9.58 6.59 -5.82
CA SER A 5 9.53 7.56 -6.93
C SER A 5 8.12 7.75 -7.49
N ARG A 6 7.16 6.91 -7.12
CA ARG A 6 5.75 6.99 -7.54
C ARG A 6 4.84 7.64 -6.49
N ILE A 7 5.39 8.09 -5.36
CA ILE A 7 4.63 8.77 -4.30
C ILE A 7 4.87 10.27 -4.41
N ARG A 8 3.79 11.01 -4.69
CA ARG A 8 3.84 12.48 -4.72
C ARG A 8 3.96 13.04 -3.32
N THR A 9 4.72 14.12 -3.17
CA THR A 9 4.83 14.84 -1.90
C THR A 9 4.22 16.22 -2.05
N ILE A 10 3.25 16.54 -1.18
CA ILE A 10 2.54 17.82 -1.19
C ILE A 10 2.97 18.61 0.06
N PRO A 11 3.71 19.72 -0.10
CA PRO A 11 4.12 20.54 1.04
C PRO A 11 2.93 21.31 1.62
N ASN A 12 2.98 21.57 2.92
CA ASN A 12 2.01 22.36 3.68
C ASN A 12 0.57 21.85 3.64
N TYR A 13 0.37 20.53 3.55
CA TYR A 13 -0.96 19.90 3.58
C TYR A 13 -1.10 18.87 4.71
N PRO A 14 -2.24 18.83 5.43
CA PRO A 14 -3.38 19.74 5.36
C PRO A 14 -3.14 21.08 6.07
N LYS A 15 -1.99 21.21 6.75
CA LYS A 15 -1.58 22.41 7.49
C LYS A 15 -0.12 22.75 7.17
N LYS A 16 0.26 24.01 7.36
CA LYS A 16 1.63 24.49 7.16
C LYS A 16 2.65 23.66 7.96
N GLY A 17 3.77 23.34 7.34
CA GLY A 17 4.85 22.55 7.94
C GLY A 17 4.75 21.03 7.72
N ILE A 18 3.64 20.52 7.16
CA ILE A 18 3.47 19.07 6.90
C ILE A 18 3.85 18.72 5.46
N MET A 19 4.64 17.66 5.27
CA MET A 19 4.97 17.07 3.97
C MET A 19 4.08 15.85 3.72
N PHE A 20 2.91 16.06 3.12
CA PHE A 20 1.93 15.00 2.89
C PHE A 20 2.40 14.03 1.80
N ARG A 21 2.32 12.72 2.09
CA ARG A 21 2.64 11.66 1.13
C ARG A 21 1.36 11.19 0.46
N ASP A 22 1.17 11.65 -0.76
CA ASP A 22 0.04 11.30 -1.57
C ASP A 22 0.34 10.04 -2.39
N ILE A 23 -0.29 8.94 -1.98
CA ILE A 23 -0.14 7.61 -2.60
C ILE A 23 -1.08 7.42 -3.81
N THR A 24 -1.94 8.38 -4.16
CA THR A 24 -2.86 8.22 -5.29
C THR A 24 -2.13 8.03 -6.61
N THR A 25 -0.96 8.66 -6.79
CA THR A 25 -0.10 8.47 -7.96
C THR A 25 0.51 7.07 -8.03
N LEU A 26 0.78 6.45 -6.87
CA LEU A 26 1.25 5.07 -6.79
C LEU A 26 0.13 4.09 -7.11
N ILE A 27 -1.08 4.32 -6.57
CA ILE A 27 -2.25 3.48 -6.79
C ILE A 27 -2.71 3.53 -8.26
N LYS A 28 -2.65 4.71 -8.89
CA LYS A 28 -3.00 4.89 -10.31
C LYS A 28 -2.01 4.20 -11.26
N ASP A 29 -0.77 3.97 -10.83
CA ASP A 29 0.24 3.32 -11.66
C ASP A 29 0.12 1.79 -11.57
N PRO A 30 -0.20 1.09 -12.67
CA PRO A 30 -0.48 -0.35 -12.62
C PRO A 30 0.75 -1.17 -12.21
N VAL A 31 1.95 -0.73 -12.59
CA VAL A 31 3.20 -1.44 -12.24
C VAL A 31 3.54 -1.21 -10.77
N GLY A 32 3.41 0.02 -10.28
CA GLY A 32 3.71 0.44 -8.92
C GLY A 32 2.77 -0.19 -7.91
N PHE A 33 1.46 -0.19 -8.20
CA PHE A 33 0.48 -0.83 -7.33
C PHE A 33 0.71 -2.34 -7.24
N ARG A 34 0.88 -3.03 -8.37
CA ARG A 34 1.24 -4.45 -8.38
C ARG A 34 2.52 -4.73 -7.59
N LEU A 35 3.58 -3.95 -7.80
CA LEU A 35 4.82 -4.11 -7.05
C LEU A 35 4.61 -3.99 -5.54
N VAL A 36 3.76 -3.08 -5.06
CA VAL A 36 3.45 -2.96 -3.63
C VAL A 36 2.78 -4.21 -3.10
N ILE A 37 1.74 -4.70 -3.79
CA ILE A 37 0.99 -5.88 -3.36
C ILE A 37 1.87 -7.13 -3.40
N ASP A 38 2.67 -7.31 -4.46
CA ASP A 38 3.60 -8.43 -4.58
C ASP A 38 4.66 -8.41 -3.47
N ASN A 39 5.24 -7.25 -3.16
CA ASN A 39 6.21 -7.12 -2.08
C ASN A 39 5.61 -7.45 -0.71
N PHE A 40 4.37 -7.02 -0.42
CA PHE A 40 3.70 -7.40 0.83
C PHE A 40 3.37 -8.89 0.85
N THR A 41 2.84 -9.43 -0.23
CA THR A 41 2.50 -10.85 -0.35
C THR A 41 3.74 -11.73 -0.11
N GLN A 42 4.84 -11.43 -0.80
CA GLN A 42 6.11 -12.14 -0.63
C GLN A 42 6.66 -12.02 0.79
N ARG A 43 6.57 -10.84 1.42
CA ARG A 43 7.03 -10.64 2.80
C ARG A 43 6.33 -11.59 3.77
N TYR A 44 5.02 -11.77 3.65
CA TYR A 44 4.27 -12.62 4.58
C TYR A 44 4.46 -14.11 4.28
N ILE A 45 4.55 -14.49 2.99
CA ILE A 45 4.83 -15.89 2.60
C ILE A 45 6.24 -16.31 3.04
N GLN A 46 7.27 -15.52 2.72
CA GLN A 46 8.67 -15.86 2.99
C GLN A 46 9.04 -15.74 4.46
N GLY A 47 8.37 -14.86 5.19
CA GLY A 47 8.57 -14.69 6.64
C GLY A 47 8.00 -15.83 7.48
N TYR A 48 7.33 -16.82 6.87
CA TYR A 48 6.55 -17.85 7.55
C TYR A 48 5.55 -17.26 8.56
N ILE A 49 5.03 -16.06 8.28
CA ILE A 49 4.05 -15.39 9.13
C ILE A 49 2.68 -15.89 8.69
N GLN A 50 2.02 -16.65 9.55
CA GLN A 50 0.63 -17.02 9.32
C GLN A 50 -0.27 -15.83 9.61
N VAL A 51 -0.94 -15.35 8.57
CA VAL A 51 -1.97 -14.32 8.66
C VAL A 51 -3.30 -15.00 8.44
N ASP A 52 -4.21 -14.87 9.41
CA ASP A 52 -5.56 -15.40 9.30
C ASP A 52 -6.53 -14.36 8.74
N LEU A 53 -6.35 -13.10 9.12
CA LEU A 53 -7.24 -11.99 8.78
C LEU A 53 -6.45 -10.77 8.31
N ILE A 54 -6.99 -10.08 7.30
CA ILE A 54 -6.50 -8.77 6.86
C ILE A 54 -7.49 -7.69 7.29
N VAL A 55 -7.03 -6.76 8.13
CA VAL A 55 -7.85 -5.64 8.61
C VAL A 55 -7.42 -4.34 7.93
N GLY A 56 -8.24 -3.86 6.98
CA GLY A 56 -8.03 -2.58 6.31
C GLY A 56 -8.63 -1.42 7.13
N ILE A 57 -7.80 -0.48 7.58
CA ILE A 57 -8.28 0.70 8.31
C ILE A 57 -8.81 1.76 7.35
N GLU A 58 -9.97 2.34 7.66
CA GLU A 58 -10.68 3.26 6.79
C GLU A 58 -9.87 4.55 6.47
N ALA A 59 -9.98 5.13 5.26
CA ALA A 59 -10.52 4.53 4.02
C ALA A 59 -9.38 3.99 3.14
N ARG A 60 -8.19 4.57 3.26
CA ARG A 60 -7.03 4.25 2.39
C ARG A 60 -6.56 2.80 2.56
N GLY A 61 -6.75 2.22 3.75
CA GLY A 61 -6.43 0.83 4.02
C GLY A 61 -7.30 -0.16 3.26
N PHE A 62 -8.51 0.22 2.81
CA PHE A 62 -9.38 -0.68 2.05
C PHE A 62 -8.76 -1.05 0.70
N ILE A 63 -8.08 -0.12 0.03
CA ILE A 63 -7.51 -0.33 -1.31
C ILE A 63 -6.40 -1.39 -1.26
N ILE A 64 -5.43 -1.22 -0.36
CA ILE A 64 -4.29 -2.13 -0.23
C ILE A 64 -4.72 -3.40 0.50
N GLY A 65 -5.53 -3.26 1.56
CA GLY A 65 -6.02 -4.37 2.37
C GLY A 65 -6.85 -5.35 1.56
N GLY A 66 -7.79 -4.87 0.74
CA GLY A 66 -8.60 -5.73 -0.13
C GLY A 66 -7.79 -6.42 -1.24
N ALA A 67 -6.78 -5.74 -1.78
CA ALA A 67 -5.89 -6.38 -2.77
C ALA A 67 -4.99 -7.44 -2.11
N LEU A 68 -4.46 -7.16 -0.91
CA LEU A 68 -3.60 -8.09 -0.18
C LEU A 68 -4.37 -9.30 0.39
N SER A 69 -5.62 -9.09 0.84
CA SER A 69 -6.50 -10.19 1.28
C SER A 69 -6.75 -11.17 0.14
N TYR A 70 -7.02 -10.65 -1.06
CA TYR A 70 -7.18 -11.43 -2.28
C TYR A 70 -5.91 -12.23 -2.63
N THR A 71 -4.72 -11.61 -2.61
CA THR A 71 -3.48 -12.32 -2.98
C THR A 71 -3.03 -13.35 -1.97
N LEU A 72 -3.30 -13.14 -0.67
CA LEU A 72 -2.98 -14.11 0.38
C LEU A 72 -4.07 -15.18 0.57
N GLY A 73 -5.27 -14.97 0.04
CA GLY A 73 -6.43 -15.84 0.29
C GLY A 73 -6.86 -15.81 1.76
N LYS A 74 -6.74 -14.65 2.41
CA LYS A 74 -7.00 -14.42 3.84
C LYS A 74 -7.89 -13.22 4.02
N GLY A 75 -8.97 -13.32 4.79
CA GLY A 75 -9.95 -12.26 4.96
C GLY A 75 -11.16 -12.69 5.77
#